data_AF-A0A6I5CEI2-F1
#
_entry.id   AF-A0A6I5CEI2-F1
#
_cell.length_a   1.000
_cell.length_b   1.000
_cell.length_c   1.000
_cell.angle_alpha   90.00
_cell.angle_beta   90.00
_cell.angle_gamma   90.00
#
_symmetry.space_group_name_H-M   'P 1'
#
loop_
_entity.id
_entity.type
_entity.pdbx_description
1 polymer ?
#
loop_
_entity_poly.entity_id
_entity_poly.type
_entity_poly.pdbx_seq_one_letter_code
_entity_poly.pdbx_strand_id
1 'polypeptide(L)'
;MHPMVKPALRRGWRDLNTVQFGMTPAHALTLGPVDTATGSFLELLNGTRGLPLLREEAHRMDLPEGHVDLLVRRLSRAGLLDDARGGGA
;
A
#
# COMPACT_ATOMS: atom_id res chain seq x y z
N MET A 1 1.04 -6.80 -12.48
CA MET A 1 0.37 -5.62 -11.90
C MET A 1 1.34 -4.49 -11.59
N HIS A 2 0.84 -3.26 -11.72
CA HIS A 2 1.43 -2.03 -11.22
C HIS A 2 0.54 -1.49 -10.09
N PRO A 3 0.78 -1.89 -8.83
CA PRO A 3 -0.14 -1.61 -7.74
C PRO A 3 -0.25 -0.10 -7.47
N MET A 4 -1.48 0.37 -7.38
CA MET A 4 -1.84 1.74 -7.03
C MET A 4 -2.86 1.71 -5.90
N VAL A 5 -2.64 2.45 -4.81
CA VAL A 5 -3.71 2.69 -3.82
C VAL A 5 -4.85 3.42 -4.53
N LYS A 6 -6.08 2.94 -4.36
CA LYS A 6 -7.27 3.54 -4.97
C LYS A 6 -7.27 5.07 -4.78
N PRO A 7 -7.24 5.88 -5.85
CA PRO A 7 -7.11 7.34 -5.73
C PRO A 7 -8.23 8.00 -4.91
N ALA A 8 -9.43 7.40 -4.92
CA ALA A 8 -10.57 7.85 -4.14
C ALA A 8 -10.39 7.67 -2.62
N LEU A 9 -9.48 6.79 -2.19
CA LEU A 9 -9.19 6.51 -0.79
C LEU A 9 -7.99 7.34 -0.35
N ARG A 10 -8.26 8.51 0.25
CA ARG A 10 -7.22 9.30 0.92
C ARG A 10 -6.56 8.48 2.02
N ARG A 11 -5.24 8.60 2.13
CA ARG A 11 -4.44 7.97 3.17
C ARG A 11 -3.90 9.01 4.15
N GLY A 12 -3.81 8.65 5.43
CA GLY A 12 -3.10 9.41 6.44
C GLY A 12 -2.71 8.57 7.65
N TRP A 13 -1.77 9.07 8.43
CA TRP A 13 -1.49 8.51 9.76
C TRP A 13 -2.67 8.80 10.68
N ARG A 14 -3.18 7.75 11.33
CA ARG A 14 -4.19 7.87 12.38
C ARG A 14 -3.54 8.11 13.74
N ASP A 15 -2.44 7.39 13.97
CA ASP A 15 -1.61 7.42 15.15
C ASP A 15 -0.17 7.02 14.76
N LEU A 16 0.70 6.79 15.74
CA LEU A 16 2.13 6.55 15.54
C LEU A 16 2.45 5.27 14.72
N ASN A 17 1.54 4.31 14.65
CA ASN A 17 1.81 3.04 13.97
C ASN A 17 0.64 2.54 13.12
N THR A 18 -0.38 3.36 12.90
CA THR A 18 -1.56 2.98 12.13
C THR A 18 -1.81 3.95 10.99
N VAL A 19 -1.91 3.40 9.80
CA VAL A 19 -2.30 4.12 8.58
C VAL A 19 -3.77 3.90 8.34
N GLN A 20 -4.52 4.98 8.09
CA GLN A 20 -5.92 4.94 7.70
C GLN A 20 -6.07 5.20 6.20
N PHE A 21 -6.96 4.44 5.56
CA PHE A 21 -7.44 4.62 4.19
C PHE A 21 -8.92 5.00 4.24
N GLY A 22 -9.30 6.08 3.58
CA GLY A 22 -10.66 6.63 3.61
C GLY A 22 -10.87 7.68 4.71
N MET A 23 -11.75 8.65 4.44
CA MET A 23 -12.01 9.79 5.32
C MET A 23 -13.26 9.63 6.20
N THR A 24 -14.19 8.74 5.84
CA THR A 24 -15.44 8.55 6.59
C THR A 24 -15.33 7.32 7.48
N PRO A 25 -15.72 7.38 8.77
CA PRO A 25 -15.55 6.26 9.70
C PRO A 25 -16.18 4.94 9.22
N ALA A 26 -17.33 5.01 8.54
CA ALA A 26 -18.04 3.84 8.02
C ALA A 26 -17.33 3.13 6.86
N HIS A 27 -16.38 3.81 6.19
CA HIS A 27 -15.66 3.27 5.02
C HIS A 27 -14.14 3.33 5.19
N ALA A 28 -13.66 3.67 6.40
CA ALA A 28 -12.25 3.76 6.67
C ALA A 28 -11.69 2.38 7.02
N LEU A 29 -10.57 2.02 6.40
CA LEU A 29 -9.80 0.82 6.71
C LEU A 29 -8.48 1.22 7.35
N THR A 30 -8.09 0.53 8.42
CA THR A 30 -6.83 0.80 9.12
C THR A 30 -5.84 -0.34 8.89
N LEU A 31 -4.59 0.01 8.61
CA LEU A 31 -3.45 -0.89 8.52
C LEU A 31 -2.50 -0.58 9.68
N GLY A 32 -2.29 -1.56 10.56
CA GLY A 32 -1.43 -1.43 11.72
C GLY A 32 -1.06 -2.81 12.30
N PRO A 33 0.08 -2.93 13.00
CA PRO A 33 1.12 -1.90 13.15
C PRO A 33 1.92 -1.71 11.85
N VAL A 34 2.29 -0.47 11.56
CA VAL A 34 3.07 0.00 10.40
C VAL A 34 4.18 0.88 10.94
N ASP A 35 5.42 0.48 10.73
CA ASP A 35 6.58 1.33 11.02
C ASP A 35 6.79 2.41 9.95
N THR A 36 7.73 3.32 10.19
CA THR A 36 8.01 4.43 9.26
C THR A 36 8.45 3.92 7.89
N ALA A 37 9.27 2.86 7.83
CA ALA A 37 9.77 2.32 6.56
C ALA A 37 8.62 1.76 5.71
N THR A 38 7.73 0.99 6.31
CA THR A 38 6.52 0.46 5.67
C THR A 38 5.59 1.60 5.27
N GLY A 39 5.44 2.62 6.12
CA GLY A 39 4.65 3.82 5.82
C GLY A 39 5.17 4.58 4.60
N SER A 40 6.49 4.79 4.50
CA SER A 40 7.14 5.38 3.33
C SER A 40 7.01 4.49 2.09
N PHE A 41 7.06 3.18 2.24
CA PHE A 41 6.90 2.24 1.13
C PHE A 41 5.49 2.33 0.51
N LEU A 42 4.46 2.60 1.31
CA LEU A 42 3.09 2.80 0.79
C LEU A 42 2.99 3.96 -0.23
N GLU A 43 3.88 4.96 -0.18
CA GLU A 43 3.95 6.04 -1.18
C GLU A 43 4.38 5.54 -2.57
N LEU A 44 5.10 4.41 -2.62
CA LEU A 44 5.56 3.80 -3.87
C LEU A 44 4.46 3.03 -4.60
N LEU A 45 3.35 2.71 -3.90
CA LEU A 45 2.16 2.07 -4.45
C LEU A 45 1.28 3.08 -5.19
N ASN A 46 1.84 3.69 -6.23
CA ASN A 46 1.23 4.78 -7.01
C ASN A 46 1.05 4.42 -8.50
N GLY A 47 1.18 3.14 -8.86
CA GLY A 47 0.98 2.66 -10.23
C GLY A 47 2.16 2.86 -11.18
N THR A 48 3.22 3.57 -10.77
CA THR A 48 4.40 3.79 -11.63
C THR A 48 5.37 2.61 -11.67
N ARG A 49 5.32 1.74 -10.66
CA ARG A 49 6.25 0.60 -10.48
C ARG A 49 5.51 -0.73 -10.51
N GLY A 50 6.10 -1.72 -11.18
CA GLY A 50 5.66 -3.12 -11.09
C GLY A 50 6.21 -3.82 -9.84
N LEU A 51 5.69 -5.02 -9.54
CA LEU A 51 6.13 -5.81 -8.39
C LEU A 51 7.66 -6.06 -8.30
N PRO A 52 8.39 -6.37 -9.40
CA PRO A 52 9.84 -6.58 -9.31
C PRO A 52 10.58 -5.36 -8.76
N LEU A 53 10.31 -4.17 -9.32
CA LEU A 53 10.94 -2.93 -8.87
C LEU A 53 10.53 -2.57 -7.43
N LEU A 54 9.29 -2.83 -7.04
CA LEU A 54 8.85 -2.60 -5.65
C LEU A 54 9.61 -3.50 -4.65
N ARG A 55 9.93 -4.74 -5.02
CA ARG A 55 10.77 -5.60 -4.16
C ARG A 55 12.19 -5.05 -4.02
N GLU A 56 12.76 -4.53 -5.10
CA GLU A 56 14.09 -3.88 -5.06
C GLU A 56 14.09 -2.60 -4.20
N GLU A 57 13.05 -1.76 -4.30
CA GLU A 57 12.90 -0.58 -3.45
C GLU A 57 12.75 -0.98 -1.97
N ALA A 58 11.91 -1.98 -1.68
CA ALA A 58 11.72 -2.48 -0.33
C ALA A 58 13.02 -3.02 0.28
N HIS A 59 13.82 -3.73 -0.52
CA HIS A 59 15.15 -4.18 -0.09
C HIS A 59 16.08 -3.01 0.22
N ARG A 60 16.08 -1.96 -0.61
CA ARG A 60 16.83 -0.72 -0.35
C ARG A 60 16.35 0.06 0.87
N MET A 61 15.13 -0.20 1.33
CA MET A 61 14.53 0.38 2.54
C MET A 61 14.66 -0.55 3.77
N ASP A 62 15.45 -1.62 3.68
CA ASP A 62 15.65 -2.62 4.73
C ASP A 62 14.35 -3.33 5.19
N LEU A 63 13.34 -3.40 4.30
CA LEU A 63 12.13 -4.16 4.60
C LEU A 63 12.40 -5.67 4.56
N PRO A 64 11.76 -6.48 5.44
CA PRO A 64 11.95 -7.91 5.45
C PRO A 64 11.61 -8.58 4.11
N GLU A 65 12.29 -9.68 3.82
CA GLU A 65 11.99 -10.49 2.63
C GLU A 65 10.52 -10.96 2.64
N GLY A 66 9.86 -10.92 1.49
CA GLY A 66 8.44 -11.28 1.35
C GLY A 66 7.47 -10.26 1.95
N HIS A 67 7.94 -9.21 2.63
CA HIS A 67 7.08 -8.17 3.22
C HIS A 67 6.21 -7.49 2.16
N VAL A 68 6.80 -7.18 0.99
CA VAL A 68 6.08 -6.58 -0.15
C VAL A 68 4.92 -7.45 -0.62
N ASP A 69 5.17 -8.75 -0.82
CA ASP A 69 4.15 -9.67 -1.32
C ASP A 69 3.02 -9.87 -0.30
N LEU A 70 3.36 -9.93 0.99
CA LEU A 70 2.39 -9.97 2.07
C LEU A 70 1.53 -8.70 2.10
N LEU A 71 2.16 -7.53 2.02
CA LEU A 71 1.50 -6.23 2.09
C LEU A 71 0.56 -6.02 0.90
N VAL A 72 1.06 -6.23 -0.32
CA VAL A 72 0.26 -6.14 -1.55
C VAL A 72 -0.93 -7.08 -1.47
N ARG A 73 -0.72 -8.34 -1.07
CA ARG A 73 -1.82 -9.31 -0.91
C ARG A 73 -2.87 -8.84 0.10
N ARG A 74 -2.46 -8.29 1.25
CA ARG A 74 -3.39 -7.79 2.28
C ARG A 74 -4.21 -6.62 1.75
N LEU A 75 -3.56 -5.65 1.11
CA LEU A 75 -4.22 -4.46 0.56
C LEU A 75 -5.15 -4.83 -0.60
N SER A 76 -4.74 -5.74 -1.51
CA SER A 76 -5.59 -6.25 -2.58
C SER A 76 -6.83 -6.97 -2.04
N ARG A 77 -6.67 -7.83 -1.02
CA ARG A 77 -7.82 -8.50 -0.36
C ARG A 77 -8.78 -7.52 0.31
N ALA A 78 -8.26 -6.40 0.82
CA ALA A 78 -9.06 -5.32 1.38
C ALA A 78 -9.68 -4.40 0.31
N GLY A 79 -9.44 -4.67 -0.98
CA GLY A 79 -9.94 -3.85 -2.08
C GLY A 79 -9.32 -2.45 -2.12
N LEU A 80 -8.12 -2.27 -1.56
CA LEU A 80 -7.41 -0.99 -1.46
C LEU A 80 -6.47 -0.71 -2.63
N LEU A 81 -6.15 -1.72 -3.45
CA LEU A 81 -5.26 -1.59 -4.61
C LEU A 81 -6.01 -1.80 -5.93
N ASP A 82 -5.65 -0.97 -6.91
CA ASP A 82 -5.91 -1.18 -8.33
C ASP A 82 -4.60 -1.57 -9.06
N ASP A 83 -4.73 -2.14 -10.26
CA ASP A 83 -3.60 -2.33 -11.18
C ASP A 83 -3.61 -1.21 -12.23
N ALA A 84 -2.67 -0.26 -12.14
CA ALA A 84 -2.64 0.91 -13.02
C ALA A 84 -2.47 0.56 -14.52
N ARG A 85 -2.06 -0.67 -14.85
CA ARG A 85 -1.99 -1.16 -16.26
C ARG A 85 -3.06 -2.18 -16.60
N GLY A 86 -3.83 -2.66 -15.62
CA GLY A 86 -5.01 -3.49 -15.84
C GLY A 86 -6.21 -2.57 -15.96
N GLY A 87 -6.59 -2.20 -17.18
CA GLY A 87 -7.78 -1.38 -17.42
C GLY A 87 -8.98 -1.92 -16.64
N GLY A 88 -9.65 -1.03 -15.90
CA GLY A 88 -10.82 -1.38 -15.10
C GLY A 88 -11.87 -2.08 -15.97
N ALA A 89 -12.36 -3.21 -15.46
CA ALA A 89 -13.65 -3.76 -15.87
C ALA A 89 -14.76 -3.06 -15.08
#